data_AF-A0A7K4M6H2-F1
#
_entry.id   AF-A0A7K4M6H2-F1
#
_cell.length_a   1.000
_cell.length_b   1.000
_cell.length_c   1.000
_cell.angle_alpha   90.00
_cell.angle_beta   90.00
_cell.angle_gamma   90.00
#
_symmetry.space_group_name_H-M   'P 1'
#
loop_
_entity.id
_entity.type
_entity.pdbx_description
1 polymer ?
#
loop_
_entity_poly.entity_id
_entity_poly.type
_entity_poly.pdbx_seq_one_letter_code
_entity_poly.pdbx_strand_id
1 'polypeptide(L)' 'TATLRPYLNAVRATLQAALCLENFSSQVVERHNKPEVEVRSSKELLLQPVIISRNEKEKVLIEGSINSVRVSIAVKQ' A
#
# COMPACT_ATOMS: atom_id res chain seq x y z
N THR A 1 2.81 17.30 -19.73
CA THR A 1 1.79 16.24 -19.83
C THR A 1 2.37 14.86 -20.19
N ALA A 2 3.50 14.76 -20.88
CA ALA A 2 4.09 13.48 -21.32
C ALA A 2 4.34 12.43 -20.20
N THR A 3 4.75 12.84 -19.00
CA THR A 3 5.10 11.92 -17.90
C THR A 3 3.95 11.52 -16.98
N LEU A 4 2.78 12.16 -17.11
CA LEU A 4 1.65 11.91 -16.20
C LEU A 4 1.02 10.53 -16.46
N ARG A 5 0.79 10.19 -17.72
CA ARG A 5 0.15 8.91 -18.10
C ARG A 5 0.99 7.69 -17.70
N PRO A 6 2.31 7.63 -17.97
CA PRO A 6 3.14 6.52 -17.49
C PRO A 6 3.15 6.39 -15.96
N TYR A 7 3.20 7.50 -15.23
CA TYR A 7 3.14 7.52 -13.78
C TYR A 7 1.83 6.93 -13.24
N LEU A 8 0.68 7.38 -13.76
CA LEU A 8 -0.63 6.86 -13.34
C LEU A 8 -0.82 5.39 -13.72
N ASN A 9 -0.25 4.94 -14.85
CA ASN A 9 -0.29 3.53 -15.24
C ASN A 9 0.51 2.66 -14.25
N ALA A 10 1.71 3.10 -13.85
CA ALA A 10 2.51 2.40 -12.85
C ALA A 10 1.77 2.33 -11.50
N VAL A 11 1.20 3.45 -11.04
CA VAL A 11 0.40 3.48 -9.79
C VAL A 11 -0.80 2.53 -9.88
N ARG A 12 -1.53 2.53 -10.99
CA ARG A 12 -2.67 1.63 -11.21
C ARG A 12 -2.25 0.16 -11.15
N ALA A 13 -1.20 -0.22 -11.87
CA ALA A 13 -0.73 -1.60 -11.92
C ALA A 13 -0.28 -2.10 -10.54
N THR A 14 0.46 -1.26 -9.79
CA THR A 14 0.92 -1.63 -8.45
C THR A 14 -0.25 -1.71 -7.46
N LEU A 15 -1.24 -0.82 -7.54
CA LEU A 15 -2.44 -0.93 -6.71
C LEU A 15 -3.25 -2.18 -7.04
N GLN A 16 -3.38 -2.54 -8.31
CA GLN A 16 -4.05 -3.78 -8.70
C GLN A 16 -3.36 -5.02 -8.11
N ALA A 17 -2.02 -5.03 -8.07
CA ALA A 17 -1.27 -6.11 -7.44
C ALA A 17 -1.38 -6.11 -5.90
N ALA A 18 -1.44 -4.92 -5.27
CA ALA A 18 -1.51 -4.78 -3.81
C ALA A 18 -2.92 -5.04 -3.23
N LEU A 19 -3.99 -4.79 -4.01
CA LEU A 19 -5.38 -4.93 -3.56
C LEU A 19 -5.92 -6.37 -3.57
N CYS A 20 -5.04 -7.36 -3.55
CA CYS A 20 -5.37 -8.77 -3.38
C CYS A 20 -5.53 -9.09 -1.87
N LEU A 21 -6.59 -8.58 -1.25
CA LEU A 21 -6.80 -8.67 0.19
C LEU A 21 -7.75 -9.79 0.58
N GLU A 22 -7.50 -10.39 1.74
CA GLU A 22 -8.34 -11.41 2.35
C GLU A 22 -8.69 -11.04 3.80
N ASN A 23 -9.83 -11.53 4.28
CA ASN A 23 -10.19 -11.35 5.68
C ASN A 23 -9.25 -12.18 6.56
N PHE A 24 -8.57 -11.53 7.51
CA PHE A 24 -7.56 -12.16 8.37
C PHE A 24 -7.79 -11.80 9.83
N SER A 25 -8.00 -12.83 10.67
CA SER A 25 -8.15 -12.65 12.12
C SER A 25 -6.80 -12.39 12.77
N SER A 26 -6.75 -11.56 13.81
CA SER A 26 -5.49 -11.23 14.49
C SER A 26 -4.88 -12.48 15.13
N GLN A 27 -3.59 -12.71 14.89
CA GLN A 27 -2.82 -13.77 15.55
C GLN A 27 -2.34 -13.40 16.95
N VAL A 28 -2.42 -12.12 17.32
CA VAL A 28 -1.85 -11.60 18.58
C VAL A 28 -2.91 -11.39 19.66
N VAL A 29 -4.12 -10.96 19.28
CA VAL A 29 -5.21 -10.71 20.23
C VAL A 29 -6.44 -11.51 19.82
N GLU A 30 -6.94 -12.32 20.75
CA GLU A 30 -8.12 -13.14 20.52
C GLU A 30 -9.33 -12.28 20.14
N ARG A 31 -10.15 -12.77 19.20
CA ARG A 31 -11.41 -12.13 18.75
C ARG A 31 -11.24 -10.74 18.14
N HIS A 32 -10.02 -10.34 17.80
CA HIS A 32 -9.76 -9.08 17.10
C HIS A 32 -9.51 -9.30 15.61
N ASN A 33 -9.90 -8.31 14.83
CA ASN A 33 -9.57 -8.19 13.42
C ASN A 33 -9.15 -6.75 13.17
N LYS A 34 -7.88 -6.56 12.80
CA LYS A 34 -7.24 -5.24 12.70
C LYS A 34 -6.47 -5.16 11.39
N PRO A 35 -6.33 -3.96 10.81
CA PRO A 35 -5.50 -3.78 9.62
C PRO A 35 -4.03 -4.04 9.96
N GLU A 36 -3.48 -5.12 9.41
CA GLU A 36 -2.11 -5.57 9.73
C GLU A 36 -1.06 -4.53 9.32
N VAL A 37 -1.28 -3.78 8.23
CA VAL A 37 -0.36 -2.73 7.78
C VAL A 37 -0.20 -1.57 8.77
N GLU A 38 -1.22 -1.31 9.60
CA GLU A 38 -1.19 -0.25 10.62
C GLU A 38 -0.66 -0.75 11.96
N VAL A 39 -1.03 -1.96 12.36
CA VAL A 39 -0.64 -2.53 13.66
C VAL A 39 0.81 -3.04 13.64
N ARG A 40 1.24 -3.63 12.52
CA ARG A 40 2.61 -4.11 12.30
C ARG A 40 3.15 -5.07 13.37
N SER A 41 2.26 -5.82 14.01
CA SER A 41 2.64 -6.80 15.05
C SER A 41 3.28 -8.06 14.45
N SER A 42 2.92 -8.41 13.21
CA SER A 42 3.37 -9.62 12.52
C SER A 42 4.05 -9.25 11.20
N LYS A 43 5.37 -9.47 11.10
CA LYS A 43 6.17 -9.05 9.92
C LYS A 43 5.90 -9.91 8.69
N GLU A 44 5.55 -11.16 8.89
CA GLU A 44 5.17 -12.13 7.87
C GLU A 44 3.89 -11.75 7.12
N LEU A 45 3.06 -10.89 7.72
CA LEU A 45 1.82 -10.39 7.13
C LEU A 45 2.02 -9.08 6.35
N LEU A 46 3.22 -8.49 6.42
CA LEU A 46 3.55 -7.22 5.76
C LEU A 46 4.27 -7.48 4.43
N LEU A 47 3.84 -6.78 3.39
CA LEU A 47 4.53 -6.74 2.10
C LEU A 47 5.59 -5.64 2.10
N GLN A 48 6.56 -5.76 1.19
CA GLN A 48 7.57 -4.74 1.01
C GLN A 48 6.93 -3.41 0.53
N PRO A 49 7.15 -2.28 1.22
CA PRO A 49 6.69 -0.98 0.77
C PRO A 49 7.29 -0.59 -0.58
N VAL A 50 6.46 -0.04 -1.48
CA VAL A 50 6.87 0.41 -2.82
C VAL A 50 6.58 1.89 -2.99
N ILE A 51 7.54 2.64 -3.55
CA ILE A 51 7.39 4.06 -3.86
C ILE A 51 7.45 4.25 -5.37
N ILE A 52 6.46 4.95 -5.91
CA ILE A 52 6.41 5.35 -7.31
C ILE A 52 6.52 6.87 -7.35
N SER A 53 7.57 7.38 -7.96
CA SER A 53 7.85 8.82 -8.02
C SER A 53 7.79 9.31 -9.47
N ARG A 54 7.05 10.39 -9.71
CA ARG A 54 7.06 11.10 -11.00
C ARG A 54 8.16 12.16 -11.05
N ASN A 55 8.41 12.81 -9.92
CA ASN A 55 9.46 13.79 -9.67
C ASN A 55 9.66 13.91 -8.15
N GLU A 56 10.48 14.86 -7.69
CA GLU A 56 10.77 15.06 -6.25
C GLU A 56 9.54 15.42 -5.40
N LYS A 57 8.52 16.05 -5.99
CA LYS A 57 7.32 16.54 -5.29
C LYS A 57 6.11 15.60 -5.42
N GLU A 58 6.00 14.88 -6.52
CA GLU A 58 4.89 13.97 -6.83
C GLU A 58 5.33 12.51 -6.69
N LYS A 59 4.84 11.85 -5.65
CA LYS A 59 5.12 10.43 -5.38
C LYS A 59 3.96 9.75 -4.65
N VAL A 60 3.84 8.44 -4.80
CA VAL A 60 2.90 7.59 -4.08
C VAL A 60 3.68 6.49 -3.38
N LEU A 61 3.46 6.35 -2.08
CA LEU A 61 3.93 5.23 -1.27
C LEU A 61 2.76 4.25 -1.08
N ILE A 62 2.98 2.98 -1.42
CA ILE A 62 2.03 1.88 -1.27
C ILE A 62 2.63 0.88 -0.28
N GLU A 63 1.90 0.64 0.80
CA GLU A 63 2.26 -0.31 1.84
C GLU A 63 1.15 -1.35 1.90
N GLY A 64 1.47 -2.61 1.60
CA GLY A 64 0.51 -3.71 1.57
C GLY A 64 0.65 -4.64 2.77
N SER A 65 -0.43 -5.34 3.10
CA SER A 65 -0.48 -6.48 4.01
C SER A 65 -1.56 -7.46 3.53
N ILE A 66 -1.71 -8.59 4.22
CA ILE A 66 -2.71 -9.62 3.87
C ILE A 66 -4.16 -9.10 3.85
N ASN A 67 -4.53 -8.18 4.76
CA ASN A 67 -5.92 -7.76 4.94
C ASN A 67 -6.16 -6.25 4.76
N SER A 68 -5.11 -5.47 4.49
CA SER A 68 -5.20 -4.02 4.36
C SER A 68 -4.06 -3.43 3.53
N VAL A 69 -4.34 -2.33 2.84
CA VAL A 69 -3.35 -1.56 2.08
C VAL A 69 -3.42 -0.10 2.51
N ARG A 70 -2.27 0.52 2.76
CA ARG A 70 -2.14 1.96 3.02
C ARG A 70 -1.53 2.65 1.80
N VAL A 71 -2.17 3.74 1.36
CA VAL A 71 -1.74 4.53 0.21
C VAL A 71 -1.51 5.96 0.65
N SER A 72 -0.27 6.43 0.52
CA SER A 72 0.13 7.80 0.85
C SER A 72 0.49 8.56 -0.42
N ILE A 73 -0.15 9.69 -0.67
CA ILE A 73 -0.01 10.46 -1.91
C ILE A 73 0.59 11.83 -1.60
N ALA A 74 1.77 12.11 -2.17
CA ALA A 74 2.33 13.45 -2.21
C ALA A 74 1.84 14.16 -3.48
N VAL A 75 1.01 15.18 -3.28
CA VAL A 75 0.45 16.00 -4.36
C VAL A 75 1.31 17.24 -4.56
N LYS A 76 1.44 17.70 -5.81
CA LYS A 76 2.07 18.98 -6.10
C LYS A 76 1.29 20.12 -5.42
N GLN A 77 1.97 20.88 -4.57
CA GLN A 77 1.47 22.13 -3.98
C GLN A 77 1.55 23.28 -4.99
#